data_AF-A0A4P6DAP0-F1
#
_entry.id   AF-A0A4P6DAP0-F1
#
_cell.length_a   1.000
_cell.length_b   1.000
_cell.length_c   1.000
_cell.angle_alpha   90.00
_cell.angle_beta   90.00
_cell.angle_gamma   90.00
#
_symmetry.space_group_name_H-M   'P 1'
#
loop_
_entity.id
_entity.type
_entity.pdbx_description
1 polymer ?
#
loop_
_entity_poly.entity_id
_entity_poly.type
_entity_poly.pdbx_seq_one_letter_code
_entity_poly.pdbx_strand_id
1 'polypeptide(L)'
;MLPTPVPEIQRTNLATTVLQLKTMGINDLLHFDFMDAPPVESLIMALEQLHSLSALDDEGLLTRLGRRMAEFPLEPNLSKMLIMSVHLQCSDEILTVVSMLSVQNVFYRPKDKQALADQKKAKFNQAEGDHLTLLAVYNSWKNNKFSNAWCYENFVQIRTLKRAQDVRKQLLGIMDRHKLDVVSAGKNTVRVQKAVCSGFFRNAAKKDPQEGYRTLVDSQVVYIHPSSALFNRQPEWVIYHELVQTTKEYMREVTTIDPKWLVEFAPAFFKFSDPTKLSKFKKNQRLEPLYNKYEEPNAWRISRVRRRRN
;
A
#
# COMPACT_ATOMS: atom_id res chain seq x y z
N MET A 1 -10.43 -26.94 -20.49
CA MET A 1 -9.15 -26.25 -20.14
C MET A 1 -8.86 -25.25 -21.22
N LEU A 2 -8.25 -24.10 -20.90
CA LEU A 2 -7.83 -23.15 -21.94
C LEU A 2 -6.76 -23.82 -22.83
N PRO A 3 -6.80 -23.61 -24.16
CA PRO A 3 -5.89 -24.28 -25.10
C PRO A 3 -4.45 -23.78 -24.98
N THR A 4 -4.25 -22.53 -24.57
CA THR A 4 -2.95 -21.91 -24.30
C THR A 4 -3.03 -21.08 -23.02
N PRO A 5 -1.92 -20.94 -22.28
CA PRO A 5 -1.87 -20.02 -21.15
C PRO A 5 -2.00 -18.59 -21.66
N VAL A 6 -2.82 -17.78 -20.96
CA VAL A 6 -2.96 -16.36 -21.26
C VAL A 6 -1.60 -15.66 -21.07
N PRO A 7 -1.18 -14.74 -21.95
CA PRO A 7 0.05 -13.97 -21.82
C PRO A 7 0.20 -13.23 -20.48
N GLU A 8 1.44 -13.02 -20.02
CA GLU A 8 1.70 -12.30 -18.76
C GLU A 8 1.35 -10.81 -18.85
N ILE A 9 1.60 -10.19 -19.99
CA ILE A 9 1.28 -8.77 -20.26
C ILE A 9 -0.23 -8.48 -20.17
N GLN A 10 -1.08 -9.50 -20.33
CA GLN A 10 -2.52 -9.38 -20.20
C GLN A 10 -3.03 -9.66 -18.78
N ARG A 11 -2.14 -10.05 -17.84
CA ARG A 11 -2.50 -10.52 -16.49
C ARG A 11 -1.84 -9.75 -15.36
N THR A 12 -0.93 -8.82 -15.67
CA THR A 12 -0.11 -8.12 -14.68
C THR A 12 -0.32 -6.61 -14.74
N ASN A 13 0.03 -5.90 -13.65
CA ASN A 13 0.03 -4.44 -13.66
C ASN A 13 1.16 -3.95 -14.58
N LEU A 14 0.80 -3.13 -15.56
CA LEU A 14 1.70 -2.65 -16.60
C LEU A 14 2.50 -1.39 -16.20
N ALA A 15 2.31 -0.84 -15.00
CA ALA A 15 2.96 0.41 -14.58
C ALA A 15 4.49 0.38 -14.74
N THR A 16 5.15 -0.71 -14.30
CA THR A 16 6.61 -0.89 -14.44
C THR A 16 7.03 -1.01 -15.91
N THR A 17 6.30 -1.82 -16.70
CA THR A 17 6.58 -2.04 -18.13
C THR A 17 6.40 -0.75 -18.93
N VAL A 18 5.32 0.00 -18.71
CA VAL A 18 5.03 1.28 -19.36
C VAL A 18 6.10 2.31 -19.04
N LEU A 19 6.56 2.37 -17.78
CA LEU A 19 7.66 3.26 -17.38
C LEU A 19 8.93 2.93 -18.17
N GLN A 20 9.27 1.64 -18.32
CA GLN A 20 10.42 1.20 -19.10
C GLN A 20 10.28 1.53 -20.59
N LEU A 21 9.13 1.25 -21.21
CA LEU A 21 8.89 1.59 -22.63
C LEU A 21 9.02 3.09 -22.89
N LYS A 22 8.50 3.93 -21.98
CA LYS A 22 8.66 5.38 -22.04
C LYS A 22 10.11 5.82 -21.90
N THR A 23 10.92 5.14 -21.08
CA THR A 23 12.36 5.43 -20.96
C THR A 23 13.15 5.07 -22.22
N MET A 24 12.69 4.08 -22.98
CA MET A 24 13.26 3.72 -24.29
C MET A 24 12.88 4.71 -25.40
N GLY A 25 12.00 5.67 -25.13
CA GLY A 25 11.54 6.67 -26.09
C GLY A 25 10.28 6.29 -26.87
N ILE A 26 9.59 5.22 -26.46
CA ILE A 26 8.33 4.80 -27.09
C ILE A 26 7.20 5.67 -26.52
N ASN A 27 6.70 6.59 -27.34
CA ASN A 27 5.66 7.52 -26.93
C ASN A 27 4.25 7.00 -27.23
N ASP A 28 4.07 6.38 -28.39
CA ASP A 28 2.80 5.79 -28.82
C ASP A 28 2.75 4.32 -28.39
N LEU A 29 2.09 4.08 -27.26
CA LEU A 29 1.91 2.74 -26.71
C LEU A 29 0.71 2.01 -27.32
N LEU A 30 -0.22 2.73 -27.97
CA LEU A 30 -1.43 2.14 -28.54
C LEU A 30 -1.13 1.43 -29.86
N HIS A 31 -0.23 1.99 -30.66
CA HIS A 31 0.22 1.41 -31.93
C HIS A 31 1.56 0.67 -31.82
N PHE A 32 2.02 0.42 -30.59
CA PHE A 32 3.24 -0.37 -30.38
C PHE A 32 3.00 -1.84 -30.77
N ASP A 33 3.96 -2.42 -31.49
CA ASP A 33 3.87 -3.78 -32.04
C ASP A 33 4.09 -4.85 -30.96
N PHE A 34 3.08 -5.04 -30.11
CA PHE A 34 3.06 -6.13 -29.14
C PHE A 34 2.74 -7.45 -29.84
N MET A 35 3.48 -8.50 -29.52
CA MET A 35 3.16 -9.86 -29.97
C MET A 35 1.76 -10.30 -29.52
N ASP A 36 1.44 -10.04 -28.24
CA ASP A 36 0.09 -10.15 -27.69
C ASP A 36 -0.25 -8.83 -26.99
N ALA A 37 -1.08 -8.01 -27.61
CA ALA A 37 -1.41 -6.69 -27.06
C ALA A 37 -2.16 -6.79 -25.71
N PRO A 38 -1.78 -5.98 -24.70
CA PRO A 38 -2.56 -5.87 -23.49
C PRO A 38 -3.88 -5.12 -23.74
N PRO A 39 -4.89 -5.27 -22.86
CA PRO A 39 -6.09 -4.46 -22.92
C PRO A 39 -5.78 -2.96 -22.81
N VAL A 40 -6.41 -2.15 -23.67
CA VAL A 40 -6.21 -0.69 -23.70
C VAL A 40 -6.50 -0.06 -22.34
N GLU A 41 -7.52 -0.53 -21.63
CA GLU A 41 -7.86 -0.07 -20.28
C GLU A 41 -6.69 -0.27 -19.30
N SER A 42 -5.98 -1.40 -19.38
CA SER A 42 -4.82 -1.67 -18.52
C SER A 42 -3.64 -0.72 -18.82
N LEU A 43 -3.44 -0.36 -20.09
CA LEU A 43 -2.44 0.64 -20.48
C LEU A 43 -2.83 2.03 -19.97
N ILE A 44 -4.09 2.43 -20.09
CA ILE A 44 -4.61 3.70 -19.59
C ILE A 44 -4.43 3.78 -18.07
N MET A 45 -4.84 2.75 -17.34
CA MET A 45 -4.66 2.69 -15.88
C MET A 45 -3.20 2.80 -15.46
N ALA A 46 -2.28 2.16 -16.19
CA ALA A 46 -0.84 2.26 -15.94
C ALA A 46 -0.31 3.68 -16.19
N LEU A 47 -0.73 4.34 -17.28
CA LEU A 47 -0.39 5.73 -17.58
C LEU A 47 -0.94 6.69 -16.52
N GLU A 48 -2.20 6.55 -16.12
CA GLU A 48 -2.82 7.33 -15.06
C GLU A 48 -2.10 7.14 -13.72
N GLN A 49 -1.71 5.90 -13.39
CA GLN A 49 -0.93 5.62 -12.19
C GLN A 49 0.42 6.35 -12.24
N LEU A 50 1.17 6.23 -13.34
CA LEU A 50 2.47 6.92 -13.48
C LEU A 50 2.34 8.44 -13.49
N HIS A 51 1.30 8.98 -14.10
CA HIS A 51 0.99 10.40 -14.07
C HIS A 51 0.66 10.87 -12.65
N SER A 52 -0.15 10.13 -11.89
CA SER A 52 -0.45 10.45 -10.48
C SER A 52 0.79 10.40 -9.59
N LEU A 53 1.77 9.55 -9.92
CA LEU A 53 3.06 9.47 -9.24
C LEU A 53 3.99 10.63 -9.64
N SER A 54 3.61 11.48 -10.59
CA SER A 54 4.44 12.53 -11.19
C SER A 54 5.66 11.97 -11.95
N ALA A 55 5.58 10.69 -12.36
CA ALA A 55 6.58 10.08 -13.23
C ALA A 55 6.40 10.55 -14.68
N LEU A 56 5.15 10.82 -15.08
CA LEU A 56 4.79 11.43 -16.37
C LEU A 56 4.23 12.84 -16.15
N ASP A 57 4.41 13.72 -17.12
CA ASP A 57 3.74 15.03 -17.17
C ASP A 57 2.33 14.94 -17.79
N ASP A 58 1.67 16.09 -17.97
CA ASP A 58 0.33 16.19 -18.57
C ASP A 58 0.30 15.78 -20.06
N GLU A 59 1.47 15.82 -20.73
CA GLU A 59 1.63 15.41 -22.14
C GLU A 59 2.00 13.92 -22.27
N GLY A 60 2.17 13.21 -21.14
CA GLY A 60 2.56 11.81 -21.13
C GLY A 60 4.03 11.56 -21.44
N LEU A 61 4.89 12.58 -21.28
CA LEU A 61 6.34 12.52 -21.39
C LEU A 61 6.98 12.28 -20.02
N LEU A 62 8.19 11.72 -20.03
CA LEU A 62 8.88 11.30 -18.82
C LEU A 62 9.50 12.48 -18.06
N THR A 63 9.08 12.67 -16.81
CA THR A 63 9.63 13.74 -15.96
C THR A 63 11.04 13.40 -15.46
N ARG A 64 11.72 14.36 -14.82
CA ARG A 64 12.99 14.09 -14.11
C ARG A 64 12.83 13.07 -12.98
N LEU A 65 11.68 13.09 -12.30
CA LEU A 65 11.35 12.09 -11.28
C LEU A 65 11.13 10.72 -11.93
N GLY A 66 10.35 10.65 -13.02
CA GLY A 66 10.10 9.41 -13.75
C GLY A 66 11.38 8.76 -14.27
N ARG A 67 12.31 9.56 -14.82
CA ARG A 67 13.65 9.09 -15.21
C ARG A 67 14.40 8.45 -14.04
N ARG A 68 14.42 9.11 -12.88
CA ARG A 68 15.06 8.55 -11.67
C ARG A 68 14.36 7.30 -11.17
N MET A 69 13.04 7.22 -11.27
CA MET A 69 12.28 6.04 -10.85
C MET A 69 12.62 4.81 -11.70
N ALA A 70 12.86 4.99 -13.00
CA ALA A 70 13.18 3.92 -13.93
C ALA A 70 14.56 3.28 -13.71
N GLU A 71 15.49 3.99 -13.05
CA GLU A 71 16.82 3.47 -12.70
C GLU A 71 16.76 2.39 -11.60
N PHE A 72 15.66 2.34 -10.84
CA PHE A 72 15.46 1.35 -9.80
C PHE A 72 14.70 0.13 -10.33
N PRO A 73 15.16 -1.10 -10.05
CA PRO A 73 14.44 -2.33 -10.40
C PRO A 73 13.30 -2.60 -9.40
N LEU A 74 12.39 -1.65 -9.25
CA LEU A 74 11.30 -1.65 -8.28
C LEU A 74 10.01 -1.16 -8.94
N GLU A 75 8.88 -1.51 -8.32
CA GLU A 75 7.58 -0.95 -8.69
C GLU A 75 7.59 0.59 -8.54
N PRO A 76 6.93 1.34 -9.45
CA PRO A 76 6.91 2.80 -9.42
C PRO A 76 6.54 3.42 -8.06
N ASN A 77 5.58 2.83 -7.34
CA ASN A 77 5.18 3.31 -6.01
C ASN A 77 6.34 3.20 -4.99
N LEU A 78 7.10 2.09 -5.03
CA LEU A 78 8.26 1.86 -4.17
C LEU A 78 9.43 2.78 -4.57
N SER A 79 9.67 2.95 -5.87
CA SER A 79 10.69 3.88 -6.37
C SER A 79 10.41 5.32 -5.94
N LYS A 80 9.14 5.77 -6.04
CA LYS A 80 8.74 7.10 -5.56
C LYS A 80 8.95 7.25 -4.06
N MET A 81 8.54 6.25 -3.27
CA MET A 81 8.76 6.23 -1.82
C MET A 81 10.24 6.33 -1.47
N LEU A 82 11.11 5.59 -2.16
CA LEU A 82 12.56 5.62 -1.92
C LEU A 82 13.17 6.98 -2.30
N ILE A 83 12.81 7.56 -3.44
CA ILE A 83 13.33 8.88 -3.84
C ILE A 83 12.84 9.98 -2.89
N MET A 84 11.58 9.96 -2.49
CA MET A 84 11.01 10.95 -1.56
C MET A 84 11.63 10.84 -0.15
N SER A 85 12.06 9.64 0.26
CA SER A 85 12.69 9.43 1.56
C SER A 85 13.97 10.24 1.76
N VAL A 86 14.69 10.56 0.68
CA VAL A 86 15.88 11.42 0.70
C VAL A 86 15.50 12.85 1.06
N HIS A 87 14.43 13.37 0.43
CA HIS A 87 13.90 14.72 0.72
C HIS A 87 13.37 14.84 2.16
N LEU A 88 12.78 13.75 2.69
CA LEU A 88 12.25 13.68 4.05
C LEU A 88 13.31 13.27 5.10
N GLN A 89 14.58 13.06 4.70
CA GLN A 89 15.68 12.63 5.58
C GLN A 89 15.38 11.37 6.39
N CYS A 90 14.84 10.33 5.73
CA CYS A 90 14.47 9.03 6.31
C CYS A 90 14.84 7.84 5.40
N SER A 91 15.83 8.05 4.54
CA SER A 91 16.23 7.12 3.49
C SER A 91 16.83 5.82 3.98
N ASP A 92 17.53 5.78 5.12
CA ASP A 92 18.08 4.51 5.65
C ASP A 92 16.97 3.54 6.08
N GLU A 93 15.95 4.06 6.76
CA GLU A 93 14.79 3.31 7.18
C GLU A 93 13.95 2.86 5.99
N ILE A 94 13.66 3.77 5.05
CA ILE A 94 12.87 3.44 3.86
C ILE A 94 13.57 2.45 2.95
N LEU A 95 14.88 2.58 2.75
CA LEU A 95 15.69 1.60 2.02
C LEU A 95 15.53 0.20 2.59
N THR A 96 15.53 0.08 3.92
CA THR A 96 15.32 -1.18 4.62
C THR A 96 13.88 -1.69 4.46
N VAL A 97 12.88 -0.82 4.59
CA VAL A 97 11.46 -1.16 4.40
C VAL A 97 11.18 -1.64 2.98
N VAL A 98 11.65 -0.93 1.95
CA VAL A 98 11.52 -1.33 0.53
C VAL A 98 12.12 -2.71 0.33
N SER A 99 13.33 -2.94 0.85
CA SER A 99 14.01 -4.23 0.71
C SER A 99 13.25 -5.39 1.36
N MET A 100 12.56 -5.12 2.46
CA MET A 100 11.71 -6.09 3.16
C MET A 100 10.37 -6.33 2.46
N LEU A 101 9.84 -5.34 1.73
CA LEU A 101 8.63 -5.48 0.90
C LEU A 101 8.90 -6.21 -0.42
N SER A 102 10.10 -6.07 -0.98
CA SER A 102 10.50 -6.76 -2.23
C SER A 102 10.74 -8.26 -2.06
N VAL A 103 10.66 -8.79 -0.84
CA VAL A 103 10.79 -10.23 -0.55
C VAL A 103 9.45 -10.79 -0.09
N GLN A 104 9.32 -12.12 -0.15
CA GLN A 104 8.14 -12.82 0.37
C GLN A 104 7.99 -12.60 1.88
N ASN A 105 6.82 -12.99 2.42
CA ASN A 105 6.53 -12.84 3.85
C ASN A 105 7.64 -13.44 4.74
N VAL A 106 8.21 -12.58 5.58
CA VAL A 106 9.37 -12.86 6.44
C VAL A 106 9.01 -13.74 7.63
N PHE A 107 7.76 -13.70 8.08
CA PHE A 107 7.30 -14.48 9.23
C PHE A 107 6.95 -15.91 8.84
N TYR A 108 7.32 -16.87 9.68
CA TYR A 108 6.97 -18.28 9.56
C TYR A 108 5.94 -18.66 10.62
N ARG A 109 4.80 -19.24 10.21
CA ARG A 109 3.69 -19.59 11.11
C ARG A 109 3.32 -21.08 10.98
N PRO A 110 4.10 -22.00 11.58
CA PRO A 110 3.80 -23.43 11.54
C PRO A 110 2.50 -23.76 12.29
N LYS A 111 1.71 -24.72 11.78
CA LYS A 111 0.39 -25.07 12.31
C LYS A 111 0.43 -25.53 13.77
N ASP A 112 1.48 -26.25 14.16
CA ASP A 112 1.58 -26.81 15.53
C ASP A 112 2.01 -25.77 16.58
N LYS A 113 2.63 -24.66 16.15
CA LYS A 113 3.20 -23.64 17.05
C LYS A 113 2.69 -22.23 16.76
N GLN A 114 1.45 -22.11 16.27
CA GLN A 114 0.86 -20.83 15.87
C GLN A 114 0.87 -19.80 17.00
N ALA A 115 0.40 -20.17 18.19
CA ALA A 115 0.34 -19.25 19.33
C ALA A 115 1.73 -18.71 19.74
N LEU A 116 2.77 -19.56 19.68
CA LEU A 116 4.14 -19.16 20.00
C LEU A 116 4.70 -18.22 18.92
N ALA A 117 4.46 -18.52 17.64
CA ALA A 117 4.88 -17.66 16.53
C ALA A 117 4.21 -16.29 16.62
N ASP A 118 2.90 -16.25 16.91
CA ASP A 118 2.13 -15.01 17.06
C ASP A 118 2.62 -14.21 18.28
N GLN A 119 2.97 -14.86 19.40
CA GLN A 119 3.56 -14.21 20.57
C GLN A 119 4.93 -13.59 20.24
N LYS A 120 5.78 -14.29 19.49
CA LYS A 120 7.10 -13.78 19.07
C LYS A 120 6.94 -12.59 18.11
N LYS A 121 6.03 -12.70 17.14
CA LYS A 121 5.70 -11.62 16.21
C LYS A 121 5.18 -10.38 16.94
N ALA A 122 4.31 -10.55 17.92
CA ALA A 122 3.74 -9.46 18.71
C ALA A 122 4.80 -8.57 19.39
N LYS A 123 5.99 -9.11 19.69
CA LYS A 123 7.11 -8.33 20.25
C LYS A 123 7.69 -7.31 19.28
N PHE A 124 7.55 -7.51 17.98
CA PHE A 124 8.06 -6.61 16.94
C PHE A 124 7.01 -5.62 16.45
N ASN A 125 5.73 -5.88 16.72
CA ASN A 125 4.62 -5.06 16.26
C ASN A 125 4.80 -3.61 16.73
N GLN A 126 4.86 -2.70 15.76
CA GLN A 126 4.87 -1.27 15.99
C GLN A 126 3.43 -0.73 15.92
N ALA A 127 3.11 0.22 16.78
CA ALA A 127 1.78 0.82 16.87
C ALA A 127 1.42 1.65 15.63
N GLU A 128 2.45 2.12 14.94
CA GLU A 128 2.40 2.99 13.78
C GLU A 128 2.07 2.21 12.50
N GLY A 129 2.47 0.94 12.39
CA GLY A 129 2.18 0.10 11.23
C GLY A 129 3.10 -1.10 10.98
N ASP A 130 2.70 -1.90 9.99
CA ASP A 130 3.42 -3.09 9.54
C ASP A 130 4.74 -2.75 8.84
N HIS A 131 4.80 -1.63 8.11
CA HIS A 131 6.03 -1.17 7.47
C HIS A 131 7.15 -0.93 8.50
N LEU A 132 6.80 -0.29 9.63
CA LEU A 132 7.71 -0.07 10.76
C LEU A 132 7.98 -1.37 11.54
N THR A 133 7.03 -2.30 11.57
CA THR A 133 7.25 -3.65 12.13
C THR A 133 8.32 -4.41 11.32
N LEU A 134 8.30 -4.34 9.98
CA LEU A 134 9.33 -4.93 9.13
C LEU A 134 10.71 -4.31 9.39
N LEU A 135 10.76 -2.99 9.55
CA LEU A 135 11.98 -2.28 9.94
C LEU A 135 12.51 -2.76 11.30
N ALA A 136 11.63 -2.90 12.30
CA ALA A 136 12.01 -3.38 13.62
C ALA A 136 12.57 -4.81 13.61
N VAL A 137 11.99 -5.70 12.80
CA VAL A 137 12.50 -7.07 12.61
C VAL A 137 13.89 -7.05 11.99
N TYR A 138 14.09 -6.29 10.89
CA TYR A 138 15.38 -6.23 10.22
C TYR A 138 16.47 -5.64 11.14
N ASN A 139 16.16 -4.55 11.85
CA ASN A 139 17.08 -3.93 12.80
C ASN A 139 17.42 -4.86 13.97
N SER A 140 16.44 -5.60 14.48
CA SER A 140 16.67 -6.61 15.53
C SER A 140 17.59 -7.73 15.03
N TRP A 141 17.41 -8.19 13.80
CA TRP A 141 18.29 -9.20 13.19
C TRP A 141 19.72 -8.67 12.99
N LYS A 142 19.86 -7.42 12.51
CA LYS A 142 21.14 -6.72 12.35
C LYS A 142 21.87 -6.57 13.70
N ASN A 143 21.16 -6.16 14.75
CA ASN A 143 21.73 -6.00 16.10
C ASN A 143 22.19 -7.33 16.70
N ASN A 144 21.53 -8.44 16.35
CA ASN A 144 21.93 -9.79 16.72
C ASN A 144 22.96 -10.39 15.74
N LYS A 145 23.76 -9.55 15.07
CA LYS A 145 24.86 -9.93 14.17
C LYS A 145 24.44 -10.91 13.06
N PHE A 146 23.21 -10.76 12.55
CA PHE A 146 22.66 -11.62 11.50
C PHE A 146 22.58 -13.11 11.88
N SER A 147 22.37 -13.41 13.18
CA SER A 147 22.35 -14.78 13.70
C SER A 147 21.21 -15.64 13.13
N ASN A 148 21.56 -16.86 12.72
CA ASN A 148 20.59 -17.87 12.27
C ASN A 148 19.73 -18.40 13.44
N ALA A 149 20.34 -18.57 14.62
CA ALA A 149 19.65 -19.05 15.80
C ALA A 149 18.56 -18.07 16.24
N TRP A 150 18.86 -16.77 16.19
CA TRP A 150 17.89 -15.71 16.48
C TRP A 150 16.67 -15.77 15.54
N CYS A 151 16.89 -16.02 14.25
CA CYS A 151 15.80 -16.17 13.29
C CYS A 151 14.90 -17.37 13.63
N TYR A 152 15.48 -18.51 14.00
CA TYR A 152 14.73 -19.70 14.38
C TYR A 152 13.89 -19.47 15.63
N GLU A 153 14.46 -18.85 16.67
CA GLU A 153 13.76 -18.56 17.93
C GLU A 153 12.61 -17.55 17.80
N ASN A 154 12.68 -16.67 16.80
CA ASN A 154 11.68 -15.63 16.54
C ASN A 154 10.74 -15.97 15.37
N PHE A 155 10.81 -17.20 14.84
CA PHE A 155 9.99 -17.65 13.71
C PHE A 155 10.13 -16.76 12.47
N VAL A 156 11.36 -16.37 12.16
CA VAL A 156 11.69 -15.54 11.00
C VAL A 156 12.47 -16.37 9.98
N GLN A 157 12.13 -16.24 8.70
CA GLN A 157 12.77 -16.97 7.63
C GLN A 157 14.13 -16.36 7.25
N ILE A 158 15.22 -17.07 7.59
CA ILE A 158 16.59 -16.61 7.34
C ILE A 158 16.89 -16.39 5.85
N ARG A 159 16.40 -17.27 4.97
CA ARG A 159 16.64 -17.16 3.51
C ARG A 159 16.05 -15.86 2.96
N THR A 160 14.84 -15.54 3.41
CA THR A 160 14.12 -14.32 3.04
C THR A 160 14.83 -13.07 3.55
N LEU A 161 15.30 -13.08 4.80
CA LEU A 161 16.08 -11.96 5.36
C LEU A 161 17.42 -11.73 4.66
N LYS A 162 18.15 -12.80 4.32
CA LYS A 162 19.38 -12.69 3.53
C LYS A 162 19.11 -12.09 2.15
N ARG A 163 18.05 -12.53 1.47
CA ARG A 163 17.62 -11.92 0.20
C ARG A 163 17.27 -10.45 0.36
N ALA A 164 16.58 -10.06 1.43
CA ALA A 164 16.29 -8.65 1.72
C ALA A 164 17.58 -7.85 1.95
N GLN A 165 18.58 -8.42 2.62
CA GLN A 165 19.89 -7.79 2.79
C GLN A 165 20.61 -7.57 1.45
N ASP A 166 20.55 -8.53 0.53
CA ASP A 166 21.18 -8.40 -0.79
C ASP A 166 20.47 -7.36 -1.66
N VAL A 167 19.13 -7.34 -1.65
CA VAL A 167 18.32 -6.27 -2.28
C VAL A 167 18.69 -4.91 -1.70
N ARG A 168 18.81 -4.80 -0.38
CA ARG A 168 19.20 -3.55 0.29
C ARG A 168 20.57 -3.06 -0.17
N LYS A 169 21.55 -3.96 -0.33
CA LYS A 169 22.89 -3.62 -0.84
C LYS A 169 22.85 -3.15 -2.29
N GLN A 170 22.05 -3.81 -3.14
CA GLN A 170 21.89 -3.40 -4.54
C GLN A 170 21.26 -2.02 -4.66
N LEU A 171 20.18 -1.77 -3.92
CA LEU A 171 19.50 -0.48 -3.88
C LEU A 171 20.40 0.63 -3.34
N LEU A 172 21.19 0.35 -2.30
CA LEU A 172 22.21 1.28 -1.79
C LEU A 172 23.22 1.66 -2.88
N GLY A 173 23.74 0.68 -3.63
CA GLY A 173 24.68 0.93 -4.72
C GLY A 173 24.05 1.74 -5.89
N ILE A 174 22.74 1.63 -6.12
CA ILE A 174 22.03 2.50 -7.07
C ILE A 174 21.92 3.91 -6.49
N MET A 175 21.51 4.06 -5.23
CA MET A 175 21.40 5.36 -4.57
C MET A 175 22.73 6.15 -4.57
N ASP A 176 23.84 5.49 -4.26
CA ASP A 176 25.17 6.10 -4.27
C ASP A 176 25.56 6.58 -5.69
N ARG A 177 25.31 5.76 -6.72
CA ARG A 177 25.57 6.14 -8.13
C ARG A 177 24.77 7.37 -8.56
N HIS A 178 23.54 7.52 -8.08
CA HIS A 178 22.67 8.65 -8.41
C HIS A 178 22.77 9.82 -7.42
N LYS A 179 23.74 9.80 -6.49
CA LYS A 179 23.98 10.84 -5.47
C LYS A 179 22.74 11.11 -4.61
N LEU A 180 22.10 10.04 -4.15
CA LEU A 180 20.97 10.09 -3.23
C LEU A 180 21.48 9.80 -1.82
N ASP A 181 21.57 10.85 -1.01
CA ASP A 181 22.15 10.75 0.33
C ASP A 181 21.33 9.83 1.25
N VAL A 182 22.02 8.92 1.93
CA VAL A 182 21.41 8.00 2.88
C VAL A 182 21.51 8.57 4.29
N VAL A 183 20.43 9.22 4.71
CA VAL A 183 20.24 9.80 6.04
C VAL A 183 19.22 8.98 6.83
N SER A 184 19.46 8.81 8.13
CA SER A 184 18.53 8.18 9.08
C SER A 184 17.63 9.23 9.75
N ALA A 185 16.35 8.90 9.91
CA ALA A 185 15.38 9.70 10.64
C ALA A 185 15.48 9.54 12.18
N GLY A 186 16.36 8.66 12.66
CA GLY A 186 16.50 8.33 14.08
C GLY A 186 15.20 7.75 14.65
N LYS A 187 14.65 8.39 15.69
CA LYS A 187 13.40 7.96 16.34
C LYS A 187 12.13 8.54 15.71
N ASN A 188 12.25 9.37 14.68
CA ASN A 188 11.10 10.07 14.09
C ASN A 188 10.36 9.19 13.07
N THR A 189 9.45 8.35 13.58
CA THR A 189 8.61 7.44 12.78
C THR A 189 7.68 8.18 11.82
N VAL A 190 7.31 9.43 12.12
CA VAL A 190 6.42 10.25 11.27
C VAL A 190 7.04 10.52 9.90
N ARG A 191 8.36 10.73 9.82
CA ARG A 191 9.05 10.94 8.52
C ARG A 191 8.93 9.70 7.63
N VAL A 192 9.08 8.52 8.22
CA VAL A 192 8.92 7.22 7.53
C VAL A 192 7.48 7.06 7.05
N GLN A 193 6.48 7.35 7.89
CA GLN A 193 5.07 7.28 7.50
C GLN A 193 4.72 8.27 6.37
N LYS A 194 5.27 9.50 6.42
CA LYS A 194 5.14 10.49 5.34
C LYS A 194 5.75 9.98 4.03
N ALA A 195 6.92 9.37 4.07
CA ALA A 195 7.54 8.77 2.89
C ALA A 195 6.68 7.64 2.30
N VAL A 196 6.15 6.74 3.13
CA VAL A 196 5.21 5.70 2.70
C VAL A 196 3.97 6.33 2.04
N CYS A 197 3.42 7.38 2.66
CA CYS A 197 2.28 8.11 2.12
C CYS A 197 2.54 8.70 0.74
N SER A 198 3.75 9.24 0.50
CA SER A 198 4.10 9.82 -0.80
C SER A 198 4.11 8.82 -1.97
N GLY A 199 4.42 7.55 -1.71
CA GLY A 199 4.44 6.49 -2.73
C GLY A 199 3.09 5.75 -2.87
N PHE A 200 2.34 5.63 -1.78
CA PHE A 200 1.12 4.82 -1.69
C PHE A 200 -0.15 5.64 -1.41
N PHE A 201 -0.17 6.93 -1.72
CA PHE A 201 -1.33 7.80 -1.47
C PHE A 201 -2.62 7.30 -2.15
N ARG A 202 -2.52 6.63 -3.32
CA ARG A 202 -3.66 6.02 -4.01
C ARG A 202 -4.23 4.83 -3.23
N ASN A 203 -3.38 4.11 -2.51
CA ASN A 203 -3.72 2.94 -1.70
C ASN A 203 -4.09 3.35 -0.28
N ALA A 204 -4.97 4.34 -0.16
CA ALA A 204 -5.45 4.84 1.12
C ALA A 204 -6.88 4.35 1.39
N ALA A 205 -7.15 4.01 2.66
CA ALA A 205 -8.47 3.59 3.12
C ALA A 205 -8.87 4.30 4.42
N LYS A 206 -10.17 4.52 4.56
CA LYS A 206 -10.79 5.12 5.74
C LYS A 206 -11.71 4.12 6.42
N LYS A 207 -11.67 4.08 7.76
CA LYS A 207 -12.58 3.28 8.57
C LYS A 207 -14.02 3.74 8.35
N ASP A 208 -14.88 2.79 7.98
CA ASP A 208 -16.32 3.00 7.88
C ASP A 208 -16.97 2.63 9.22
N PRO A 209 -17.87 3.46 9.80
CA PRO A 209 -18.55 3.13 11.04
C PRO A 209 -19.39 1.84 11.00
N GLN A 210 -19.79 1.39 9.80
CA GLN A 210 -20.62 0.20 9.62
C GLN A 210 -19.84 -0.99 9.04
N GLU A 211 -19.12 -0.80 7.94
CA GLU A 211 -18.54 -1.89 7.14
C GLU A 211 -16.99 -1.87 7.10
N GLY A 212 -16.33 -1.94 8.25
CA GLY A 212 -14.87 -2.10 8.29
C GLY A 212 -14.11 -0.88 7.75
N TYR A 213 -13.57 -0.96 6.53
CA TYR A 213 -12.87 0.13 5.84
C TYR A 213 -13.39 0.30 4.41
N ARG A 214 -13.28 1.52 3.88
CA ARG A 214 -13.50 1.85 2.48
C ARG A 214 -12.27 2.47 1.84
N THR A 215 -11.92 2.03 0.64
CA THR A 215 -10.85 2.66 -0.16
C THR A 215 -11.28 4.06 -0.59
N LEU A 216 -10.32 4.99 -0.66
CA LEU A 216 -10.63 6.38 -1.03
C LEU A 216 -10.89 6.57 -2.54
N VAL A 217 -10.31 5.69 -3.37
CA VAL A 217 -10.40 5.79 -4.83
C VAL A 217 -11.67 5.10 -5.32
N ASP A 218 -11.80 3.81 -5.03
CA ASP A 218 -12.87 2.98 -5.61
C ASP A 218 -14.07 2.80 -4.67
N SER A 219 -14.02 3.32 -3.44
CA SER A 219 -15.06 3.16 -2.40
C SER A 219 -15.39 1.69 -2.08
N GLN A 220 -14.46 0.78 -2.36
CA GLN A 220 -14.58 -0.66 -2.11
C GLN A 220 -14.45 -0.98 -0.62
N VAL A 221 -15.22 -1.97 -0.16
CA VAL A 221 -15.22 -2.40 1.24
C VAL A 221 -14.08 -3.39 1.48
N VAL A 222 -13.14 -2.99 2.31
CA VAL A 222 -11.89 -3.73 2.56
C VAL A 222 -11.67 -3.92 4.06
N TYR A 223 -10.90 -4.95 4.42
CA TYR A 223 -10.63 -5.30 5.81
C TYR A 223 -9.13 -5.36 6.07
N ILE A 224 -8.68 -5.04 7.28
CA ILE A 224 -7.29 -5.29 7.67
C ILE A 224 -7.06 -6.81 7.76
N HIS A 225 -6.01 -7.31 7.11
CA HIS A 225 -5.68 -8.72 7.19
C HIS A 225 -5.33 -9.14 8.64
N PRO A 226 -5.79 -10.30 9.15
CA PRO A 226 -5.55 -10.73 10.53
C PRO A 226 -4.08 -10.88 10.92
N SER A 227 -3.17 -10.99 9.94
CA SER A 227 -1.73 -11.02 10.20
C SER A 227 -1.13 -9.65 10.49
N SER A 228 -1.82 -8.55 10.25
CA SER A 228 -1.32 -7.19 10.47
C SER A 228 -1.20 -6.87 11.97
N ALA A 229 -0.19 -6.10 12.33
CA ALA A 229 -0.03 -5.53 13.67
C ALA A 229 -1.20 -4.61 14.05
N LEU A 230 -1.87 -4.00 13.06
CA LEU A 230 -2.94 -3.02 13.28
C LEU A 230 -4.34 -3.65 13.39
N PHE A 231 -4.46 -4.98 13.26
CA PHE A 231 -5.75 -5.67 13.25
C PHE A 231 -6.62 -5.36 14.49
N ASN A 232 -6.01 -5.30 15.69
CA ASN A 232 -6.72 -5.02 16.94
C ASN A 232 -6.93 -3.52 17.22
N ARG A 233 -6.05 -2.65 16.70
CA ARG A 233 -6.10 -1.20 16.99
C ARG A 233 -7.14 -0.47 16.14
N GLN A 234 -7.31 -0.91 14.89
CA GLN A 234 -8.28 -0.36 13.94
C GLN A 234 -8.31 1.20 13.86
N PRO A 235 -7.20 1.82 13.45
CA PRO A 235 -7.08 3.28 13.27
C PRO A 235 -8.04 3.82 12.20
N GLU A 236 -8.40 5.11 12.26
CA GLU A 236 -9.38 5.69 11.31
C GLU A 236 -8.85 5.78 9.87
N TRP A 237 -7.57 6.12 9.69
CA TRP A 237 -6.96 6.34 8.39
C TRP A 237 -5.74 5.44 8.22
N VAL A 238 -5.69 4.74 7.10
CA VAL A 238 -4.62 3.78 6.81
C VAL A 238 -4.18 3.84 5.36
N ILE A 239 -2.93 3.46 5.14
CA ILE A 239 -2.37 3.13 3.83
C ILE A 239 -1.99 1.66 3.83
N TYR A 240 -2.21 0.99 2.70
CA TYR A 240 -1.89 -0.41 2.49
C TYR A 240 -0.91 -0.58 1.32
N HIS A 241 -0.10 -1.64 1.39
CA HIS A 241 0.82 -1.98 0.31
C HIS A 241 0.09 -2.69 -0.83
N GLU A 242 -0.63 -3.76 -0.48
CA GLU A 242 -1.33 -4.64 -1.42
C GLU A 242 -2.74 -4.97 -0.94
N LEU A 243 -3.63 -5.24 -1.91
CA LEU A 243 -4.96 -5.78 -1.68
C LEU A 243 -4.98 -7.24 -2.15
N VAL A 244 -5.50 -8.13 -1.30
CA VAL A 244 -5.65 -9.55 -1.62
C VAL A 244 -7.12 -9.94 -1.56
N GLN A 245 -7.64 -10.39 -2.70
CA GLN A 245 -9.00 -10.92 -2.80
C GLN A 245 -9.01 -12.42 -2.46
N THR A 246 -9.77 -12.78 -1.42
CA THR A 246 -10.01 -14.18 -1.04
C THR A 246 -11.51 -14.42 -0.87
N THR A 247 -11.98 -14.73 0.35
CA THR A 247 -13.41 -14.69 0.72
C THR A 247 -13.89 -13.27 0.97
N LYS A 248 -12.98 -12.41 1.46
CA LYS A 248 -13.14 -10.97 1.59
C LYS A 248 -11.90 -10.30 1.02
N GLU A 249 -12.00 -9.02 0.74
CA GLU A 249 -10.86 -8.20 0.33
C GLU A 249 -10.08 -7.75 1.56
N TYR A 250 -8.82 -8.16 1.63
CA TYR A 250 -7.93 -7.86 2.74
C TYR A 250 -6.79 -6.95 2.30
N MET A 251 -6.60 -5.87 3.05
CA MET A 251 -5.42 -5.02 2.99
C MET A 251 -4.27 -5.69 3.73
N ARG A 252 -3.11 -5.78 3.08
CA ARG A 252 -1.87 -6.23 3.71
C ARG A 252 -0.85 -5.10 3.85
N GLU A 253 0.06 -5.30 4.81
CA GLU A 253 1.12 -4.36 5.18
C GLU A 253 0.56 -2.94 5.39
N VAL A 254 -0.18 -2.76 6.49
CA VAL A 254 -0.95 -1.54 6.74
C VAL A 254 -0.18 -0.58 7.65
N THR A 255 -0.22 0.71 7.36
CA THR A 255 0.38 1.78 8.19
C THR A 255 -0.63 2.87 8.48
N THR A 256 -0.59 3.40 9.69
CA THR A 256 -1.44 4.53 10.12
C THR A 256 -0.94 5.83 9.50
N ILE A 257 -1.87 6.70 9.12
CA ILE A 257 -1.54 7.98 8.50
C ILE A 257 -2.40 9.13 9.03
N ASP A 258 -1.87 10.35 8.97
CA ASP A 258 -2.67 11.56 9.10
C ASP A 258 -3.23 11.95 7.72
N PRO A 259 -4.55 12.17 7.56
CA PRO A 259 -5.14 12.60 6.29
C PRO A 259 -4.55 13.90 5.74
N LYS A 260 -3.94 14.75 6.57
CA LYS A 260 -3.22 15.96 6.11
C LYS A 260 -2.09 15.63 5.14
N TRP A 261 -1.40 14.51 5.34
CA TRP A 261 -0.28 14.12 4.48
C TRP A 261 -0.75 13.72 3.08
N LEU A 262 -1.95 13.16 2.94
CA LEU A 262 -2.51 12.81 1.63
C LEU A 262 -2.69 14.07 0.76
N VAL A 263 -3.17 15.15 1.37
CA VAL A 263 -3.35 16.44 0.69
C VAL A 263 -2.01 17.13 0.43
N GLU A 264 -1.03 16.98 1.33
CA GLU A 264 0.34 17.51 1.18
C GLU A 264 1.07 16.85 0.01
N PHE A 265 1.03 15.53 -0.10
CA PHE A 265 1.80 14.78 -1.11
C PHE A 265 1.07 14.58 -2.44
N ALA A 266 -0.26 14.68 -2.45
CA ALA A 266 -1.06 14.52 -3.67
C ALA A 266 -2.21 15.54 -3.73
N PRO A 267 -1.92 16.86 -3.81
CA PRO A 267 -2.94 17.91 -3.84
C PRO A 267 -3.81 17.91 -5.10
N ALA A 268 -3.29 17.34 -6.20
CA ALA A 268 -4.05 17.15 -7.43
C ALA A 268 -5.16 16.08 -7.25
N PHE A 269 -4.90 15.09 -6.38
CA PHE A 269 -5.78 13.94 -6.17
C PHE A 269 -6.71 14.13 -4.97
N PHE A 270 -6.20 14.67 -3.86
CA PHE A 270 -6.95 14.85 -2.62
C PHE A 270 -7.13 16.33 -2.29
N LYS A 271 -8.36 16.68 -1.90
CA LYS A 271 -8.71 18.02 -1.39
C LYS A 271 -9.57 17.86 -0.15
N PHE A 272 -9.34 18.73 0.83
CA PHE A 272 -10.25 18.80 1.97
C PHE A 272 -11.62 19.29 1.54
N SER A 273 -12.66 18.60 2.02
CA SER A 273 -14.04 19.08 1.83
C SER A 273 -14.22 20.38 2.60
N ASP A 274 -14.86 21.36 1.97
CA ASP A 274 -15.29 22.60 2.61
C ASP A 274 -16.24 22.24 3.78
N PRO A 275 -15.95 22.66 5.03
CA PRO A 275 -16.78 22.34 6.18
C PRO A 275 -18.18 22.96 6.10
N THR A 276 -18.36 24.01 5.28
CA THR A 276 -19.64 24.68 5.10
C THR A 276 -20.57 23.96 4.12
N LYS A 277 -20.03 23.06 3.29
CA LYS A 277 -20.78 22.35 2.24
C LYS A 277 -20.88 20.87 2.55
N LEU A 278 -22.11 20.36 2.60
CA LEU A 278 -22.35 18.93 2.70
C LEU A 278 -21.88 18.23 1.41
N SER A 279 -20.99 17.25 1.53
CA SER A 279 -20.60 16.43 0.39
C SER A 279 -21.79 15.64 -0.16
N LYS A 280 -21.79 15.32 -1.46
CA LYS A 280 -22.84 14.48 -2.08
C LYS A 280 -23.03 13.15 -1.33
N PHE A 281 -21.92 12.56 -0.89
CA PHE A 281 -21.94 11.35 -0.06
C PHE A 281 -22.67 11.57 1.26
N LYS A 282 -22.33 12.63 2.02
CA LYS A 282 -23.00 12.94 3.30
C LYS A 282 -24.47 13.31 3.13
N LYS A 283 -24.83 13.95 2.01
CA LYS A 283 -26.23 14.26 1.65
C LYS A 283 -27.06 12.99 1.36
N ASN A 284 -26.42 11.95 0.83
CA ASN A 284 -27.08 10.69 0.48
C ASN A 284 -27.10 9.67 1.63
N GLN A 285 -26.40 9.95 2.74
CA GLN A 285 -26.45 9.08 3.92
C GLN A 285 -27.85 9.09 4.54
N ARG A 286 -28.37 7.90 4.82
CA ARG A 286 -29.66 7.72 5.51
C ARG A 286 -29.36 7.14 6.88
N LEU A 287 -29.93 7.74 7.92
CA LEU A 287 -29.85 7.22 9.27
C LEU A 287 -30.97 6.20 9.46
N GLU A 288 -30.61 5.00 9.90
CA GLU A 288 -31.57 4.00 10.36
C GLU A 288 -31.59 3.99 11.89
N PRO A 289 -32.75 3.78 12.52
CA PRO A 289 -32.81 3.65 13.97
C PRO A 289 -32.06 2.39 14.44
N LEU A 290 -31.68 2.39 15.72
CA LEU A 290 -31.03 1.23 16.34
C LEU A 290 -31.91 -0.02 16.19
N TYR A 291 -31.25 -1.15 15.91
CA TYR A 291 -31.92 -2.42 15.77
C TYR A 291 -32.59 -2.85 17.09
N ASN A 292 -33.90 -3.09 17.05
CA ASN A 292 -34.66 -3.66 18.15
C ASN A 292 -35.18 -5.04 17.75
N LYS A 293 -34.77 -6.09 18.48
CA LYS A 293 -35.14 -7.49 18.18
C LYS A 293 -36.66 -7.74 18.28
N TYR A 294 -37.36 -6.98 19.12
CA TYR A 294 -38.79 -7.19 19.42
C TYR A 294 -39.72 -6.46 18.44
N GLU A 295 -39.20 -5.53 17.65
CA GLU A 295 -39.98 -4.78 16.68
C GLU A 295 -39.67 -5.24 15.27
N GLU A 296 -40.71 -5.39 14.45
CA GLU A 296 -40.51 -5.68 13.03
C GLU A 296 -39.73 -4.54 12.35
N PRO A 297 -38.74 -4.86 11.49
CA PRO A 297 -37.99 -3.85 10.74
C PRO A 297 -38.92 -2.87 10.02
N ASN A 298 -38.69 -1.56 10.16
CA ASN A 298 -39.50 -0.51 9.53
C ASN A 298 -40.97 -0.41 9.97
N ALA A 299 -41.40 -1.09 11.04
CA ALA A 299 -42.76 -0.96 11.56
C ALA A 299 -43.08 0.47 12.06
N TRP A 300 -42.06 1.17 12.57
CA TRP A 300 -42.15 2.57 12.98
C TRP A 300 -42.45 3.55 11.82
N ARG A 301 -42.30 3.14 10.55
CA ARG A 301 -42.56 4.03 9.41
C ARG A 301 -44.05 4.31 9.27
N ILE A 302 -44.43 5.59 9.31
CA ILE A 302 -45.82 6.07 9.17
C ILE A 302 -46.50 5.51 7.90
N SER A 303 -45.77 5.38 6.79
CA SER A 303 -46.27 4.79 5.55
C SER A 303 -46.75 3.35 5.69
N ARG A 304 -46.11 2.57 6.57
CA ARG A 304 -46.47 1.17 6.86
C ARG A 304 -47.64 1.08 7.84
N VAL A 305 -47.70 1.99 8.82
CA VAL A 305 -48.84 2.11 9.75
C VAL A 305 -50.14 2.44 9.00
N ARG A 306 -50.08 3.35 8.01
CA ARG A 306 -51.24 3.67 7.15
C ARG A 306 -51.75 2.47 6.33
N ARG A 307 -50.84 1.61 5.84
CA ARG A 307 -51.21 0.38 5.12
C ARG A 307 -51.85 -0.70 5.98
N ARG A 308 -51.67 -0.67 7.31
CA ARG A 308 -52.31 -1.64 8.24
C ARG A 308 -53.72 -1.22 8.66
N ARG A 309 -54.11 0.04 8.43
CA ARG A 309 -55.42 0.59 8.82
C ARG A 309 -56.49 0.49 7.72
N ASN A 310 -56.08 0.21 6.49
CA ASN A 310 -56.96 -0.09 5.36
C ASN A 310 -56.93 -1.60 5.09
#